data_AF-A0AAN8IMR0-F1
#
_entry.id   AF-A0AAN8IMR0-F1
#
_cell.length_a   1.000
_cell.length_b   1.000
_cell.length_c   1.000
_cell.angle_alpha   90.00
_cell.angle_beta   90.00
_cell.angle_gamma   90.00
#
_symmetry.space_group_name_H-M   'P 1'
#
loop_
_entity.id
_entity.type
_entity.pdbx_description
1 polymer ?
#
loop_
_entity_poly.entity_id
_entity_poly.type
_entity_poly.pdbx_seq_one_letter_code
_entity_poly.pdbx_strand_id
1 'polypeptide(L)'
;MTGQSTDFMGTKERIEEGGKFKELLDKALTANSKDFALLHLRGRYAHTVASLSWIERKAASVFYSTPPTATLEEALEDFLAAYELLPDWIENLMYISRIYYAKGDKVNAKKYLSKLLALTPKDALEREYHEEAKKLLSKC
;
A
#
# COMPACT_ATOMS: atom_id res chain seq x y z
N MET A 1 -5.11 9.56 0.11
CA MET A 1 -6.53 9.71 0.47
C MET A 1 -6.68 9.40 1.96
N THR A 2 -6.85 10.42 2.79
CA THR A 2 -7.03 10.29 4.25
C THR A 2 -8.46 9.87 4.58
N GLY A 3 -8.68 8.56 4.60
CA GLY A 3 -9.34 7.83 5.69
C GLY A 3 -10.85 7.94 5.97
N GLN A 4 -11.59 9.01 5.67
CA GLN A 4 -12.97 9.13 6.20
C GLN A 4 -14.08 9.58 5.25
N SER A 5 -13.77 9.99 4.01
CA SER A 5 -14.82 10.45 3.08
C SER A 5 -15.37 9.36 2.15
N THR A 6 -14.81 8.15 2.17
CA THR A 6 -15.14 7.08 1.20
C THR A 6 -16.32 6.21 1.62
N ASP A 7 -16.82 6.30 2.85
CA ASP A 7 -17.85 5.39 3.35
C ASP A 7 -19.27 5.74 2.87
N PHE A 8 -19.46 6.91 2.23
CA PHE A 8 -20.76 7.41 1.77
C PHE A 8 -20.88 7.55 0.25
N MET A 9 -19.83 7.25 -0.52
CA MET A 9 -19.85 7.36 -1.98
C MET A 9 -20.36 6.06 -2.62
N GLY A 10 -21.24 6.19 -3.60
CA GLY A 10 -21.64 5.09 -4.45
C GLY A 10 -20.41 4.46 -5.11
N THR A 11 -20.47 3.16 -5.40
CA THR A 11 -19.34 2.40 -5.98
C THR A 11 -18.76 3.10 -7.22
N LYS A 12 -19.57 3.78 -8.03
CA LYS A 12 -19.12 4.56 -9.19
C LYS A 12 -18.24 5.76 -8.80
N GLU A 13 -18.67 6.59 -7.85
CA GLU A 13 -17.96 7.80 -7.41
C GLU A 13 -16.61 7.44 -6.77
N ARG A 14 -16.54 6.38 -5.96
CA ARG A 14 -15.27 5.91 -5.39
C ARG A 14 -14.25 5.53 -6.46
N ILE A 15 -14.71 4.94 -7.57
CA ILE A 15 -13.81 4.54 -8.64
C ILE A 15 -13.39 5.78 -9.45
N GLU A 16 -14.30 6.70 -9.78
CA GLU A 16 -13.97 7.98 -10.46
C GLU A 16 -12.95 8.82 -9.66
N GLU A 17 -13.16 8.96 -8.36
CA GLU A 17 -12.24 9.66 -7.46
C GLU A 17 -10.89 8.93 -7.33
N GLY A 18 -10.90 7.59 -7.35
CA GLY A 18 -9.67 6.78 -7.41
C GLY A 18 -8.83 7.04 -8.67
N GLY A 19 -9.48 7.23 -9.83
CA GLY A 19 -8.82 7.58 -11.09
C GLY A 19 -8.16 8.96 -11.04
N LYS A 20 -8.91 9.98 -10.61
CA LYS A 20 -8.38 11.35 -10.43
C LYS A 20 -7.24 11.40 -9.43
N PHE A 21 -7.36 10.66 -8.33
CA PHE A 21 -6.29 10.56 -7.33
C PHE A 21 -5.00 10.01 -7.92
N LYS A 22 -5.08 8.96 -8.76
CA LYS A 22 -3.90 8.40 -9.43
C LYS A 22 -3.25 9.40 -10.39
N GLU A 23 -4.05 10.12 -11.18
CA GLU A 23 -3.53 11.14 -12.10
C GLU A 23 -2.79 12.27 -11.36
N LEU A 24 -3.38 12.78 -10.28
CA LEU A 24 -2.73 13.82 -9.46
C LEU A 24 -1.46 13.30 -8.80
N LEU A 25 -1.47 12.05 -8.32
CA LEU A 25 -0.32 11.42 -7.70
C LEU A 25 0.84 11.23 -8.68
N ASP A 26 0.55 10.82 -9.92
CA ASP A 26 1.57 10.67 -10.97
C ASP A 26 2.16 12.02 -11.40
N LYS A 27 1.32 13.07 -11.49
CA LYS A 27 1.80 14.45 -11.72
C LYS A 27 2.72 14.92 -10.59
N ALA A 28 2.35 14.66 -9.34
CA ALA A 28 3.16 15.01 -8.18
C ALA A 28 4.52 14.28 -8.20
N LEU A 29 4.53 12.99 -8.53
CA LEU A 29 5.77 12.20 -8.67
C LEU A 29 6.63 12.60 -9.87
N THR A 30 6.02 13.17 -10.92
CA THR A 30 6.78 13.77 -12.03
C THR A 30 7.52 15.03 -11.58
N ALA A 31 6.92 15.81 -10.67
CA ALA A 31 7.54 17.00 -10.11
C ALA A 31 8.59 16.68 -9.03
N ASN A 32 8.34 15.67 -8.19
CA ASN A 32 9.29 15.18 -7.19
C ASN A 32 9.24 13.65 -7.10
N SER A 33 10.13 12.99 -7.84
CA SER A 33 10.17 11.52 -7.92
C SER A 33 10.80 10.84 -6.71
N LYS A 34 11.33 11.61 -5.74
CA LYS A 34 12.01 11.11 -4.53
C LYS A 34 11.32 11.58 -3.25
N ASP A 35 10.02 11.77 -3.31
CA ASP A 35 9.21 12.01 -2.13
C ASP A 35 8.73 10.67 -1.54
N PHE A 36 9.19 10.34 -0.34
CA PHE A 36 8.87 9.07 0.31
C PHE A 36 7.36 8.91 0.56
N ALA A 37 6.64 10.00 0.81
CA ALA A 37 5.21 9.96 1.08
C ALA A 37 4.42 9.76 -0.22
N LEU A 38 4.82 10.40 -1.32
CA LEU A 38 4.19 10.17 -2.62
C LEU A 38 4.44 8.75 -3.14
N LEU A 39 5.65 8.22 -2.98
CA LEU A 39 5.98 6.84 -3.32
C LEU A 39 5.12 5.86 -2.51
N HIS A 40 5.06 6.05 -1.19
CA HIS A 40 4.21 5.23 -0.33
C HIS A 40 2.72 5.30 -0.71
N LEU A 41 2.21 6.48 -1.05
CA LEU A 41 0.83 6.64 -1.51
C LEU A 41 0.56 5.90 -2.82
N ARG A 42 1.52 5.87 -3.74
CA ARG A 42 1.38 5.15 -5.02
C ARG A 42 1.44 3.63 -4.78
N GLY A 43 2.33 3.19 -3.90
CA GLY A 43 2.37 1.80 -3.43
C GLY A 43 1.06 1.36 -2.78
N ARG A 44 0.43 2.20 -1.93
CA ARG A 44 -0.88 1.92 -1.33
C ARG A 44 -2.00 1.82 -2.36
N TYR A 45 -1.99 2.70 -3.37
CA TYR A 45 -2.94 2.63 -4.48
C TYR A 45 -2.78 1.30 -5.23
N ALA A 46 -1.55 0.97 -5.65
CA ALA A 46 -1.26 -0.27 -6.37
C ALA A 46 -1.63 -1.51 -5.55
N HIS A 47 -1.26 -1.56 -4.27
CA HIS A 47 -1.63 -2.66 -3.36
C HIS A 47 -3.14 -2.83 -3.24
N THR A 48 -3.89 -1.74 -3.14
CA THR A 48 -5.36 -1.76 -3.06
C THR A 48 -5.97 -2.32 -4.34
N VAL A 49 -5.55 -1.81 -5.50
CA VAL A 49 -6.03 -2.26 -6.82
C VAL A 49 -5.65 -3.73 -7.09
N ALA A 50 -4.44 -4.14 -6.72
CA ALA A 50 -3.96 -5.51 -6.83
C ALA A 50 -4.75 -6.48 -5.94
N SER A 51 -5.26 -6.01 -4.80
CA SER A 51 -6.02 -6.81 -3.83
C SER A 51 -7.52 -6.89 -4.11
N LEU A 52 -8.05 -6.13 -5.08
CA LEU A 52 -9.46 -6.21 -5.48
C LEU A 52 -9.79 -7.63 -6.00
N SER A 53 -10.91 -8.18 -5.56
CA SER A 53 -11.43 -9.45 -6.08
C SER A 53 -11.73 -9.35 -7.58
N TRP A 54 -11.78 -10.50 -8.27
CA TRP A 54 -12.19 -10.56 -9.68
C TRP A 54 -13.56 -9.92 -9.93
N ILE A 55 -14.49 -10.04 -8.96
CA ILE A 55 -15.82 -9.44 -9.01
C ILE A 55 -15.75 -7.91 -8.92
N GLU A 56 -14.95 -7.37 -8.00
CA GLU A 56 -14.74 -5.93 -7.86
C GLU A 56 -14.06 -5.33 -9.11
N ARG A 57 -13.10 -6.04 -9.71
CA ARG A 57 -12.47 -5.65 -10.98
C ARG A 57 -13.46 -5.63 -12.15
N LYS A 58 -14.34 -6.63 -12.23
CA LYS A 58 -15.38 -6.72 -13.27
C LYS A 58 -16.48 -5.66 -13.09
N ALA A 59 -16.81 -5.32 -11.84
CA ALA A 59 -17.70 -4.19 -11.56
C ALA A 59 -17.05 -2.87 -11.99
N ALA A 60 -15.75 -2.69 -11.74
CA ALA A 60 -15.01 -1.51 -12.20
C ALA A 60 -14.93 -1.40 -13.74
N SER A 61 -14.83 -2.51 -14.46
CA SER A 61 -14.82 -2.52 -15.94
C SER A 61 -16.15 -2.15 -16.60
N VAL A 62 -17.26 -2.16 -15.85
CA VAL A 62 -18.55 -1.67 -16.36
C VAL A 62 -18.60 -0.14 -16.37
N PHE A 63 -17.85 0.51 -15.45
CA PHE A 63 -17.79 1.97 -15.33
C PHE A 63 -16.59 2.58 -16.06
N TYR A 64 -15.55 1.80 -16.34
CA TYR A 64 -14.35 2.20 -17.06
C TYR A 64 -14.19 1.42 -18.36
N SER A 65 -13.78 2.08 -19.45
CA SER A 65 -13.40 1.41 -20.70
C SER A 65 -12.27 0.39 -20.48
N THR A 66 -11.43 0.59 -19.45
CA THR A 66 -10.46 -0.39 -18.96
C THR A 66 -10.34 -0.27 -17.44
N PRO A 67 -10.62 -1.33 -16.66
CA PRO A 67 -10.52 -1.27 -15.20
C PRO A 67 -9.07 -0.96 -14.77
N PRO A 68 -8.87 -0.23 -13.65
CA PRO A 68 -7.52 0.01 -13.14
C PRO A 68 -6.84 -1.32 -12.82
N THR A 69 -5.63 -1.50 -13.36
CA THR A 69 -4.78 -2.66 -13.12
C THR A 69 -3.56 -2.23 -12.33
N ALA A 70 -3.20 -3.01 -11.32
CA ALA A 70 -1.95 -2.90 -10.62
C ALA A 70 -1.56 -4.27 -10.06
N THR A 71 -0.28 -4.44 -9.76
CA THR A 71 0.33 -5.65 -9.24
C THR A 71 0.91 -5.41 -7.84
N LEU A 72 1.13 -6.50 -7.09
CA LEU A 72 1.83 -6.40 -5.81
C LEU A 72 3.31 -6.06 -6.00
N GLU A 73 3.87 -6.39 -7.17
CA GLU A 73 5.22 -6.04 -7.59
C GLU A 73 5.39 -4.52 -7.73
N GLU A 74 4.50 -3.85 -8.48
CA GLU A 74 4.51 -2.38 -8.61
C GLU A 74 4.37 -1.69 -7.25
N ALA A 75 3.50 -2.23 -6.38
CA ALA A 75 3.36 -1.73 -5.02
C ALA A 75 4.65 -1.87 -4.21
N LEU A 76 5.31 -3.03 -4.31
CA LEU A 76 6.55 -3.32 -3.60
C LEU A 76 7.70 -2.42 -4.05
N GLU A 77 7.83 -2.16 -5.35
CA GLU A 77 8.84 -1.25 -5.90
C GLU A 77 8.73 0.15 -5.28
N ASP A 78 7.52 0.68 -5.19
CA ASP A 78 7.25 1.98 -4.57
C ASP A 78 7.55 2.00 -3.07
N PHE A 79 7.14 0.95 -2.34
CA PHE A 79 7.41 0.87 -0.91
C PHE A 79 8.90 0.71 -0.61
N LEU A 80 9.64 -0.03 -1.43
CA LEU A 80 11.10 -0.14 -1.32
C LEU A 80 11.77 1.20 -1.66
N ALA A 81 11.32 1.91 -2.69
CA ALA A 81 11.84 3.25 -2.99
C ALA A 81 11.56 4.25 -1.85
N ALA A 82 10.38 4.20 -1.22
CA ALA A 82 10.09 4.97 -0.02
C ALA A 82 10.96 4.57 1.18
N TYR A 83 11.25 3.27 1.32
CA TYR A 83 12.12 2.74 2.38
C TYR A 83 13.57 3.24 2.25
N GLU A 84 14.12 3.34 1.04
CA GLU A 84 15.47 3.90 0.82
C GLU A 84 15.59 5.35 1.29
N LEU A 85 14.47 6.10 1.32
CA LEU A 85 14.43 7.50 1.73
C LEU A 85 14.07 7.68 3.21
N LEU A 86 13.19 6.82 3.74
CA LEU A 86 12.77 6.82 5.15
C LEU A 86 12.69 5.38 5.70
N PRO A 87 13.82 4.81 6.16
CA PRO A 87 13.88 3.40 6.55
C PRO A 87 13.10 3.06 7.83
N ASP A 88 12.91 4.04 8.72
CA ASP A 88 12.34 3.85 10.06
C ASP A 88 10.86 4.28 10.12
N TRP A 89 10.09 3.86 9.12
CA TRP A 89 8.64 4.12 9.04
C TRP A 89 7.84 2.82 9.15
N ILE A 90 7.17 2.64 10.29
CA ILE A 90 6.45 1.41 10.65
C ILE A 90 5.38 1.03 9.61
N GLU A 91 4.56 1.98 9.18
CA GLU A 91 3.51 1.71 8.18
C GLU A 91 4.11 1.18 6.87
N ASN A 92 5.16 1.82 6.35
CA ASN A 92 5.82 1.40 5.11
C ASN A 92 6.44 -0.01 5.25
N LEU A 93 7.15 -0.26 6.36
CA LEU A 93 7.71 -1.58 6.67
C LEU A 93 6.63 -2.67 6.75
N MET A 94 5.46 -2.35 7.28
CA MET A 94 4.34 -3.29 7.38
C MET A 94 3.84 -3.69 5.99
N TYR A 95 3.68 -2.74 5.06
CA TYR A 95 3.27 -3.05 3.68
C TYR A 95 4.31 -3.92 2.96
N ILE A 96 5.61 -3.58 3.06
CA ILE A 96 6.70 -4.38 2.48
C ILE A 96 6.63 -5.82 3.02
N SER A 97 6.49 -5.95 4.34
CA SER A 97 6.43 -7.25 5.02
C SER A 97 5.24 -8.09 4.55
N ARG A 98 4.05 -7.49 4.42
CA ARG A 98 2.84 -8.17 3.92
C ARG A 98 3.02 -8.68 2.50
N ILE A 99 3.61 -7.88 1.61
CA ILE A 99 3.81 -8.27 0.22
C ILE A 99 4.79 -9.45 0.13
N TYR A 100 5.95 -9.37 0.79
CA TYR A 100 6.89 -10.49 0.80
C TYR A 100 6.28 -11.76 1.39
N TYR A 101 5.52 -11.64 2.47
CA TYR A 101 4.79 -12.77 3.04
C TYR A 101 3.78 -13.38 2.07
N ALA A 102 2.98 -12.54 1.39
CA ALA A 102 2.00 -12.99 0.39
C ALA A 102 2.66 -13.70 -0.80
N LYS A 103 3.87 -13.29 -1.17
CA LYS A 103 4.70 -13.92 -2.22
C LYS A 103 5.39 -15.22 -1.75
N GLY A 104 5.27 -15.59 -0.47
CA GLY A 104 5.97 -16.74 0.12
C GLY A 104 7.45 -16.50 0.43
N ASP A 105 7.95 -15.27 0.22
CA ASP A 105 9.32 -14.88 0.55
C ASP A 105 9.44 -14.55 2.04
N LYS A 106 9.48 -15.63 2.83
CA LYS A 106 9.57 -15.56 4.29
C LYS A 106 10.88 -14.95 4.77
N VAL A 107 11.95 -15.01 3.98
CA VAL A 107 13.26 -14.45 4.34
C VAL A 107 13.18 -12.93 4.37
N ASN A 108 12.68 -12.31 3.30
CA ASN A 108 12.50 -10.86 3.28
C ASN A 108 11.37 -10.43 4.21
N ALA A 109 10.27 -11.18 4.32
CA ALA A 109 9.23 -10.88 5.31
C ALA A 109 9.80 -10.79 6.74
N LYS A 110 10.61 -11.77 7.18
CA LYS A 110 11.30 -11.74 8.48
C LYS A 110 12.18 -10.51 8.63
N LYS A 111 12.99 -10.17 7.62
CA LYS A 111 13.88 -9.01 7.64
C LYS A 111 13.13 -7.72 7.98
N TYR A 112 12.04 -7.42 7.27
CA TYR A 112 11.29 -6.17 7.47
C TYR A 112 10.42 -6.19 8.73
N LEU A 113 9.85 -7.35 9.09
CA LEU A 113 9.09 -7.52 10.34
C LEU A 113 9.99 -7.32 11.57
N SER A 114 11.20 -7.88 11.57
CA SER A 114 12.15 -7.70 12.66
C SER A 114 12.60 -6.24 12.78
N LYS A 115 12.82 -5.54 11.64
CA LYS A 115 13.14 -4.12 11.65
C LYS A 115 11.97 -3.29 12.22
N LEU A 116 10.74 -3.58 11.78
CA LEU A 116 9.54 -2.92 12.28
C LEU A 116 9.42 -3.07 13.80
N LEU A 117 9.55 -4.29 14.32
CA LEU A 117 9.41 -4.57 15.75
C LEU A 117 10.51 -3.96 16.64
N ALA A 118 11.64 -3.56 16.03
CA ALA A 118 12.71 -2.84 16.72
C ALA A 118 12.42 -1.33 16.87
N LEU A 119 11.45 -0.78 16.14
CA LEU A 119 11.02 0.61 16.26
C LEU A 119 10.04 0.78 17.42
N THR A 120 9.91 2.01 17.92
CA THR A 120 8.94 2.33 18.98
C THR A 120 7.67 2.92 18.36
N PRO A 121 6.50 2.29 18.54
CA PRO A 121 5.22 2.83 18.08
C PRO A 121 4.89 4.17 18.73
N LYS A 122 4.46 5.14 17.92
CA LYS A 122 4.13 6.50 18.35
C LYS A 122 2.64 6.73 18.54
N ASP A 123 1.80 5.95 17.87
CA ASP A 123 0.35 6.08 17.90
C ASP A 123 -0.36 4.71 17.98
N ALA A 124 -1.70 4.74 17.95
CA ALA A 124 -2.52 3.52 18.04
C ALA A 124 -2.36 2.62 16.81
N LEU A 125 -2.23 3.22 15.62
CA LEU A 125 -2.10 2.48 14.37
C LEU A 125 -0.76 1.73 14.32
N GLU A 126 0.34 2.38 14.71
CA GLU A 126 1.65 1.72 14.78
C GLU A 126 1.69 0.61 15.83
N ARG A 127 0.93 0.74 16.93
CA ARG A 127 0.77 -0.35 17.92
C ARG A 127 0.02 -1.54 17.33
N GLU A 128 -1.03 -1.29 16.54
CA GLU A 128 -1.73 -2.35 15.81
C GLU A 128 -0.79 -3.05 14.81
N TYR A 129 0.02 -2.30 14.07
CA TYR A 129 1.03 -2.88 13.18
C TYR A 129 2.08 -3.69 13.93
N HIS A 130 2.50 -3.30 15.14
CA HIS A 130 3.37 -4.13 15.97
C HIS A 130 2.73 -5.47 16.34
N GLU A 131 1.47 -5.46 16.78
CA GLU A 131 0.77 -6.69 17.15
C GLU A 131 0.52 -7.61 15.95
N GLU A 132 0.22 -7.04 14.78
CA GLU A 132 0.14 -7.80 13.53
C GLU A 132 1.50 -8.37 13.13
N ALA A 133 2.56 -7.56 13.21
CA ALA A 133 3.91 -7.98 12.85
C ALA A 133 4.39 -9.16 13.71
N LYS A 134 4.13 -9.17 15.02
CA LYS A 134 4.41 -10.32 15.90
C LYS A 134 3.69 -11.58 15.43
N LYS A 135 2.41 -11.47 15.08
CA LYS A 135 1.59 -12.60 14.60
C LYS A 135 2.04 -13.11 13.23
N LEU A 136 2.52 -12.23 12.36
CA LEU A 136 3.00 -12.60 11.03
C LEU A 136 4.38 -13.25 11.13
N LEU A 137 5.25 -12.72 11.99
CA LEU A 137 6.61 -13.21 12.20
C LEU A 137 6.63 -14.66 12.71
N SER A 138 5.68 -15.04 13.58
CA SER A 138 5.56 -16.43 14.06
C SER A 138 5.11 -17.44 13.01
N LYS A 139 4.61 -16.97 11.86
CA LYS A 139 4.19 -17.80 10.71
C LYS A 139 5.25 -17.87 9.61
N CYS A 140 6.28 -17.04 9.68
CA CYS A 140 7.42 -17.05 8.77
C CYS A 140 8.44 -18.10 9.23
#